data_AF-A0A2I0UD58-F1
#
_entry.id   AF-A0A2I0UD58-F1
#
_cell.length_a   1.000
_cell.length_b   1.000
_cell.length_c   1.000
_cell.angle_alpha   90.00
_cell.angle_beta   90.00
_cell.angle_gamma   90.00
#
_symmetry.space_group_name_H-M   'P 1'
#
loop_
_entity.id
_entity.type
_entity.pdbx_description
1 polymer ?
#
loop_
_entity_poly.entity_id
_entity_poly.type
_entity_poly.pdbx_seq_one_letter_code
_entity_poly.pdbx_strand_id
1 'polypeptide(L)'
;MAPAQYNLLYAIYAWTNAVVVILAGFLIDKLGNRFVQNRITAFWFKGKELALAFGLTLSFSRLGSVLNFFFTQQFEAKFGMQWTLWGGTLLCVLGFVSALTVSVLDKVGMKQLGLDGVIQQESKKVRIQDIRRLPLRYWLLVLTIVFFYNGVFPFVADASKFIQDKYPGYSQQAAAYIAGAVYDSSLLLSAAVGILIDYVGLRGIFAVGCAALTLPVFALLAFTFVPPLVSTIWLGITYSFAAASMWPSIPLVVPQASLGTAMGLATSMQMIGVGLSNLIVGHILGTKSSELKIPLWRWQRMMIFMLANTIACIAASISLSVVDKKQGGTLNRTRKGAPVEQEERAPADAAPLLDDETGTEGSVS
;
A
#
# COMPACT_ATOMS: atom_id res chain seq x y z
N MET A 1 22.80 -27.52 -39.33
CA MET A 1 21.62 -27.38 -38.44
C MET A 1 20.42 -27.13 -39.33
N ALA A 2 19.36 -27.93 -39.23
CA ALA A 2 18.21 -27.77 -40.13
C ALA A 2 17.51 -26.42 -39.85
N PRO A 3 16.93 -25.73 -40.86
CA PRO A 3 16.26 -24.44 -40.68
C PRO A 3 15.18 -24.47 -39.58
N ALA A 4 14.50 -25.61 -39.42
CA ALA A 4 13.52 -25.83 -38.36
C ALA A 4 14.12 -25.84 -36.96
N GLN A 5 15.33 -26.39 -36.78
CA GLN A 5 16.03 -26.40 -35.49
C GLN A 5 16.54 -25.01 -35.11
N TYR A 6 17.01 -24.22 -36.10
CA TYR A 6 17.41 -22.83 -35.89
C TYR A 6 16.21 -21.96 -35.48
N ASN A 7 15.07 -22.09 -36.17
CA ASN A 7 13.85 -21.36 -35.85
C ASN A 7 13.29 -21.74 -34.47
N LEU A 8 13.39 -23.02 -34.08
CA LEU A 8 12.99 -23.47 -32.74
C LEU A 8 13.90 -22.87 -31.66
N LEU A 9 15.22 -22.86 -31.88
CA LEU A 9 16.19 -22.26 -30.96
C LEU A 9 15.95 -20.74 -30.82
N TYR A 10 15.69 -20.06 -31.93
CA TYR A 10 15.36 -18.64 -31.97
C TYR A 10 14.04 -18.34 -31.26
N ALA A 11 13.01 -19.18 -31.44
CA ALA A 11 11.73 -19.05 -30.74
C ALA A 11 11.91 -19.24 -29.23
N ILE A 12 12.65 -20.26 -28.78
CA ILE A 12 12.93 -20.49 -27.35
C ILE A 12 13.72 -19.31 -26.76
N TYR A 13 14.73 -18.80 -27.47
CA TYR A 13 15.49 -17.63 -27.06
C TYR A 13 14.61 -16.36 -26.97
N ALA A 14 13.77 -16.10 -27.97
CA ALA A 14 12.85 -14.97 -27.98
C ALA A 14 11.82 -15.04 -26.82
N TRP A 15 11.30 -16.24 -26.53
CA TRP A 15 10.43 -16.48 -25.37
C TRP A 15 11.13 -16.24 -24.04
N THR A 16 12.40 -16.65 -23.92
CA THR A 16 13.19 -16.42 -22.70
C THR A 16 13.40 -14.92 -22.48
N ASN A 17 13.72 -14.17 -23.53
CA ASN A 17 13.84 -12.71 -23.46
C ASN A 17 12.52 -12.02 -23.12
N ALA A 18 11.40 -12.46 -23.71
CA ALA A 18 10.08 -11.92 -23.40
C ALA A 18 9.71 -12.15 -21.93
N VAL A 19 9.90 -13.36 -21.41
CA VAL A 19 9.59 -13.70 -20.02
C VAL A 19 10.47 -12.92 -19.05
N VAL A 20 11.78 -12.82 -19.31
CA VAL A 20 12.71 -12.06 -18.44
C VAL A 20 12.37 -10.58 -18.43
N VAL A 21 12.07 -9.98 -19.59
CA VAL A 21 11.70 -8.55 -19.67
C VAL A 21 10.37 -8.28 -18.98
N ILE A 22 9.37 -9.15 -19.14
CA ILE A 22 8.07 -9.03 -18.47
C ILE A 22 8.24 -9.16 -16.95
N LEU A 23 8.98 -10.16 -16.47
CA LEU A 23 9.24 -10.36 -15.05
C LEU A 23 10.06 -9.22 -14.45
N ALA A 24 11.12 -8.78 -15.13
CA ALA A 24 11.94 -7.65 -14.69
C ALA A 24 11.11 -6.36 -14.66
N GLY A 25 10.33 -6.08 -15.69
CA GLY A 25 9.41 -4.93 -15.74
C GLY A 25 8.38 -4.98 -14.61
N PHE A 26 7.80 -6.14 -14.34
CA PHE A 26 6.87 -6.34 -13.23
C PHE A 26 7.54 -6.09 -11.87
N LEU A 27 8.74 -6.64 -11.65
CA LEU A 27 9.49 -6.44 -10.40
C LEU A 27 9.87 -4.97 -10.20
N ILE A 28 10.35 -4.29 -11.24
CA ILE A 28 10.73 -2.87 -11.18
C ILE A 28 9.50 -1.99 -10.90
N ASP A 29 8.38 -2.24 -11.58
CA ASP A 29 7.15 -1.46 -11.41
C ASP A 29 6.47 -1.71 -10.05
N LYS A 30 6.28 -2.99 -9.69
CA LYS A 30 5.49 -3.37 -8.52
C LYS A 30 6.28 -3.25 -7.23
N LEU A 31 7.56 -3.60 -7.24
CA LEU A 31 8.42 -3.54 -6.06
C LEU A 31 9.21 -2.24 -6.07
N GLY A 32 10.07 -2.04 -7.07
CA GLY A 32 11.03 -0.92 -7.08
C GLY A 32 10.40 0.46 -6.94
N ASN A 33 9.55 0.83 -7.89
CA ASN A 33 9.03 2.19 -8.00
C ASN A 33 8.17 2.59 -6.79
N ARG A 34 7.27 1.70 -6.35
CA ARG A 34 6.40 1.95 -5.20
C ARG A 34 7.17 2.08 -3.88
N PHE A 35 8.21 1.29 -3.67
CA PHE A 35 9.01 1.38 -2.45
C PHE A 35 9.77 2.69 -2.36
N VAL A 36 10.42 3.07 -3.47
CA VAL A 36 11.17 4.33 -3.53
C VAL A 36 10.21 5.51 -3.37
N GLN A 37 9.07 5.50 -4.06
CA GLN A 37 8.04 6.55 -3.94
C GLN A 37 7.55 6.69 -2.49
N ASN A 38 7.12 5.60 -1.85
CA ASN A 38 6.61 5.64 -0.48
C ASN A 38 7.68 6.12 0.51
N ARG A 39 8.95 5.76 0.30
CA ARG A 39 10.07 6.22 1.13
C ARG A 39 10.34 7.71 0.95
N ILE A 40 10.43 8.19 -0.28
CA ILE A 40 10.67 9.62 -0.58
C ILE A 40 9.53 10.45 0.03
N THR A 41 8.28 10.06 -0.17
CA THR A 41 7.13 10.76 0.41
C THR A 41 7.20 10.80 1.94
N ALA A 42 7.50 9.67 2.59
CA ALA A 42 7.59 9.62 4.05
C ALA A 42 8.82 10.35 4.62
N PHE A 43 9.87 10.53 3.83
CA PHE A 43 11.08 11.24 4.23
C PHE A 43 10.87 12.77 4.18
N TRP A 44 10.29 13.27 3.09
CA TRP A 44 10.10 14.71 2.85
C TRP A 44 8.89 15.28 3.59
N PHE A 45 7.79 14.53 3.67
CA PHE A 45 6.60 14.97 4.38
C PHE A 45 6.60 14.38 5.79
N LYS A 46 6.61 15.23 6.82
CA LYS A 46 6.53 14.81 8.23
C LYS A 46 5.36 15.49 8.95
N GLY A 47 4.77 14.80 9.91
CA GLY A 47 3.71 15.35 10.74
C GLY A 47 2.41 15.64 9.98
N LYS A 48 2.13 16.94 9.77
CA LYS A 48 0.81 17.50 9.35
C LYS A 48 0.44 17.28 7.89
N GLU A 49 1.37 16.86 7.04
CA GLU A 49 1.12 16.72 5.60
C GLU A 49 1.33 15.29 5.10
N LEU A 50 1.66 14.37 6.01
CA LEU A 50 2.03 13.01 5.64
C LEU A 50 0.82 12.23 5.09
N ALA A 51 -0.34 12.28 5.74
CA ALA A 51 -1.50 11.53 5.26
C ALA A 51 -2.05 12.16 3.96
N LEU A 52 -2.01 13.48 3.83
CA LEU A 52 -2.30 14.18 2.57
C LEU A 52 -1.38 13.74 1.44
N ALA A 53 -0.07 13.67 1.66
CA ALA A 53 0.89 13.27 0.63
C ALA A 53 0.66 11.82 0.17
N PHE A 54 0.39 10.90 1.11
CA PHE A 54 0.00 9.52 0.79
C PHE A 54 -1.38 9.45 0.10
N GLY A 55 -2.33 10.30 0.49
CA GLY A 55 -3.65 10.40 -0.14
C GLY A 55 -3.56 10.89 -1.59
N LEU A 56 -2.78 11.94 -1.85
CA LEU A 56 -2.58 12.50 -3.19
C LEU A 56 -1.87 11.53 -4.11
N THR A 57 -0.79 10.88 -3.64
CA THR A 57 -0.08 9.87 -4.45
C THR A 57 -0.98 8.70 -4.81
N LEU A 58 -1.83 8.24 -3.88
CA LEU A 58 -2.82 7.19 -4.16
C LEU A 58 -3.88 7.68 -5.15
N SER A 59 -4.43 8.89 -4.97
CA SER A 59 -5.39 9.48 -5.91
C SER A 59 -4.80 9.58 -7.32
N PHE A 60 -3.61 10.13 -7.51
CA PHE A 60 -2.99 10.18 -8.85
C PHE A 60 -2.74 8.79 -9.45
N SER A 61 -2.35 7.80 -8.64
CA SER A 61 -2.21 6.42 -9.11
C SER A 61 -3.54 5.83 -9.60
N ARG A 62 -4.65 6.12 -8.92
CA ARG A 62 -5.98 5.66 -9.33
C ARG A 62 -6.49 6.42 -10.55
N LEU A 63 -6.26 7.73 -10.63
CA LEU A 63 -6.62 8.54 -11.79
C LEU A 63 -5.94 7.98 -13.05
N GLY A 64 -4.66 7.62 -12.97
CA GLY A 64 -3.96 6.96 -14.08
C GLY A 64 -4.63 5.66 -14.54
N SER A 65 -5.17 4.86 -13.62
CA SER A 65 -5.89 3.62 -13.96
C SER A 65 -7.22 3.88 -14.66
N VAL A 66 -7.97 4.89 -14.18
CA VAL A 66 -9.23 5.32 -14.79
C VAL A 66 -9.00 5.88 -16.20
N LEU A 67 -8.01 6.76 -16.35
CA LEU A 67 -7.62 7.31 -17.65
C LEU A 67 -7.15 6.21 -18.61
N ASN A 68 -6.38 5.23 -18.12
CA ASN A 68 -5.98 4.08 -18.94
C ASN A 68 -7.18 3.29 -19.44
N PHE A 69 -8.19 3.05 -18.59
CA PHE A 69 -9.37 2.31 -18.99
C PHE A 69 -10.16 3.03 -20.10
N PHE A 70 -10.35 4.35 -20.00
CA PHE A 70 -11.06 5.13 -21.01
C PHE A 70 -10.25 5.36 -22.29
N PHE A 71 -8.99 5.79 -22.17
CA PHE A 71 -8.20 6.16 -23.33
C PHE A 71 -7.72 4.95 -24.12
N THR A 72 -7.31 3.86 -23.46
CA THR A 72 -6.72 2.71 -24.17
C THR A 72 -7.70 2.09 -25.15
N GLN A 73 -8.97 1.91 -24.77
CA GLN A 73 -10.00 1.40 -25.68
C GLN A 73 -10.32 2.37 -26.82
N GLN A 74 -10.41 3.67 -26.53
CA GLN A 74 -10.70 4.68 -27.56
C GLN A 74 -9.54 4.86 -28.55
N PHE A 75 -8.30 4.78 -28.09
CA PHE A 75 -7.11 4.85 -28.93
C PHE A 75 -6.95 3.62 -29.81
N GLU A 76 -7.17 2.42 -29.26
CA GLU A 76 -7.15 1.18 -30.04
C GLU A 76 -8.17 1.21 -31.18
N ALA A 77 -9.40 1.66 -30.90
CA ALA A 77 -10.46 1.72 -31.90
C ALA A 77 -10.18 2.73 -33.04
N LYS A 78 -9.45 3.83 -32.77
CA LYS A 78 -9.18 4.89 -33.75
C LYS A 78 -7.85 4.73 -34.49
N PHE A 79 -6.80 4.31 -33.80
CA PHE A 79 -5.42 4.33 -34.32
C PHE A 79 -4.83 2.94 -34.47
N GLY A 80 -5.53 1.89 -34.01
CA GLY A 80 -5.04 0.52 -34.05
C GLY A 80 -4.00 0.20 -32.98
N MET A 81 -3.80 -1.09 -32.74
CA MET A 81 -2.99 -1.61 -31.63
C MET A 81 -1.54 -1.12 -31.61
N GLN A 82 -0.91 -0.97 -32.78
CA GLN A 82 0.51 -0.55 -32.88
C GLN A 82 0.73 0.86 -32.32
N TRP A 83 -0.15 1.81 -32.65
CA TRP A 83 -0.03 3.18 -32.16
C TRP A 83 -0.42 3.32 -30.68
N THR A 84 -1.36 2.51 -30.20
CA THR A 84 -1.68 2.41 -28.77
C THR A 84 -0.46 1.94 -27.96
N LEU A 85 0.29 0.96 -28.46
CA LEU A 85 1.52 0.49 -27.81
C LEU A 85 2.60 1.58 -27.77
N TRP A 86 2.83 2.30 -28.87
CA TRP A 86 3.76 3.44 -28.89
C TRP A 86 3.33 4.58 -27.95
N GLY A 87 2.02 4.83 -27.83
CA GLY A 87 1.48 5.77 -26.84
C GLY A 87 1.80 5.34 -25.41
N GLY A 88 1.65 4.05 -25.10
CA GLY A 88 2.06 3.47 -23.81
C GLY A 88 3.57 3.63 -23.57
N THR A 89 4.40 3.36 -24.57
CA THR A 89 5.86 3.57 -24.48
C THR A 89 6.21 5.02 -24.18
N LEU A 90 5.56 5.99 -24.85
CA LEU A 90 5.77 7.41 -24.60
C LEU A 90 5.43 7.80 -23.16
N LEU A 91 4.31 7.29 -22.63
CA LEU A 91 3.91 7.51 -21.23
C LEU A 91 4.94 6.91 -20.25
N CYS A 92 5.50 5.74 -20.55
CA CYS A 92 6.58 5.16 -19.75
C CYS A 92 7.85 6.02 -19.78
N VAL A 93 8.22 6.57 -20.94
CA VAL A 93 9.37 7.49 -21.06
C VAL A 93 9.14 8.77 -20.24
N LEU A 94 7.94 9.35 -20.31
CA LEU A 94 7.57 10.49 -19.47
C LEU A 94 7.65 10.15 -17.97
N GLY A 95 7.19 8.96 -17.58
CA GLY A 95 7.34 8.45 -16.21
C GLY A 95 8.79 8.26 -15.78
N PHE A 96 9.67 7.83 -16.69
CA PHE A 96 11.10 7.70 -16.41
C PHE A 96 11.76 9.07 -16.24
N VAL A 97 11.43 10.04 -17.09
CA VAL A 97 11.95 11.41 -16.98
C VAL A 97 11.48 12.08 -15.68
N SER A 98 10.22 11.88 -15.27
CA SER A 98 9.73 12.42 -14.00
C SER A 98 10.41 11.76 -12.81
N ALA A 99 10.65 10.45 -12.83
CA ALA A 99 11.40 9.74 -11.80
C ALA A 99 12.86 10.23 -11.70
N LEU A 100 13.51 10.48 -12.84
CA LEU A 100 14.86 11.07 -12.88
C LEU A 100 14.85 12.47 -12.25
N THR A 101 13.86 13.30 -12.61
CA THR A 101 13.71 14.67 -12.08
C THR A 101 13.52 14.64 -10.56
N VAL A 102 12.65 13.77 -10.04
CA VAL A 102 12.45 13.58 -8.59
C VAL A 102 13.75 13.10 -7.92
N SER A 103 14.49 12.18 -8.55
CA SER A 103 15.76 11.68 -8.01
C SER A 103 16.85 12.77 -7.94
N VAL A 104 16.89 13.68 -8.91
CA VAL A 104 17.80 14.83 -8.89
C VAL A 104 17.37 15.83 -7.82
N LEU A 105 16.08 16.14 -7.74
CA LEU A 105 15.52 17.02 -6.71
C LEU A 105 15.80 16.49 -5.30
N ASP A 106 15.64 15.18 -5.08
CA ASP A 106 15.95 14.50 -3.83
C ASP A 106 17.43 14.69 -3.45
N LYS A 107 18.36 14.43 -4.38
CA LYS A 107 19.80 14.65 -4.15
C LYS A 107 20.16 16.11 -3.88
N VAL A 108 19.59 17.04 -4.64
CA VAL A 108 19.86 18.47 -4.48
C VAL A 108 19.32 18.97 -3.15
N GLY A 109 18.09 18.60 -2.79
CA GLY A 109 17.47 18.98 -1.52
C GLY A 109 18.23 18.41 -0.32
N MET A 110 18.69 17.17 -0.40
CA MET A 110 19.54 16.53 0.62
C MET A 110 20.84 17.30 0.85
N LYS A 111 21.51 17.68 -0.24
CA LYS A 111 22.76 18.44 -0.20
C LYS A 111 22.55 19.86 0.34
N GLN A 112 21.45 20.52 -0.04
CA GLN A 112 21.11 21.88 0.43
C GLN A 112 20.80 21.92 1.93
N LEU A 113 20.21 20.86 2.47
CA LEU A 113 19.86 20.77 3.89
C LEU A 113 21.02 20.21 4.75
N GLY A 114 22.13 19.79 4.14
CA GLY A 114 23.27 19.21 4.85
C GLY A 114 23.00 17.85 5.49
N LEU A 115 21.92 17.15 5.09
CA LEU A 115 21.56 15.84 5.63
C LEU A 115 22.44 14.69 5.11
N ASP A 116 23.41 14.98 4.23
CA ASP A 116 24.34 13.99 3.68
C ASP A 116 25.10 13.23 4.78
N GLY A 117 25.50 13.93 5.86
CA GLY A 117 26.19 13.33 7.01
C GLY A 117 25.29 12.44 7.88
N VAL A 118 24.01 12.79 8.02
CA VAL A 118 23.03 12.04 8.83
C VAL A 118 22.72 10.69 8.19
N ILE A 119 22.60 10.62 6.86
CA ILE A 119 22.40 9.36 6.14
C ILE A 119 23.69 8.53 6.06
N GLN A 120 24.88 9.15 5.96
CA GLN A 120 26.15 8.41 5.99
C GLN A 120 26.43 7.75 7.35
N GLN A 121 26.05 8.40 8.47
CA GLN A 121 26.13 7.81 9.81
C GLN A 121 25.03 6.75 10.05
N GLU A 122 23.81 6.93 9.51
CA GLU A 122 22.71 5.95 9.62
C GLU A 122 22.74 4.82 8.56
N SER A 123 23.64 4.88 7.57
CA SER A 123 23.93 3.81 6.61
C SER A 123 24.64 2.61 7.27
N LYS A 124 24.26 2.23 8.49
CA LYS A 124 24.47 0.86 8.94
C LYS A 124 23.68 -0.02 7.98
N LYS A 125 24.39 -0.87 7.22
CA LYS A 125 23.81 -1.95 6.41
C LYS A 125 22.63 -2.53 7.18
N VAL A 126 21.42 -2.40 6.67
CA VAL A 126 20.21 -2.94 7.29
C VAL A 126 20.46 -4.42 7.50
N ARG A 127 20.73 -4.83 8.74
CA ARG A 127 20.87 -6.25 9.06
C ARG A 127 19.46 -6.79 9.23
N ILE A 128 19.21 -7.97 8.67
CA ILE A 128 17.92 -8.68 8.81
C ILE A 128 17.55 -8.85 10.29
N GLN A 129 18.55 -8.88 11.19
CA GLN A 129 18.36 -8.92 12.64
C GLN A 129 17.68 -7.66 13.22
N ASP A 130 17.86 -6.49 12.61
CA ASP A 130 17.25 -5.23 13.06
C ASP A 130 15.73 -5.21 12.79
N ILE A 131 15.24 -6.03 11.85
CA ILE A 131 13.81 -6.23 11.60
C ILE A 131 13.13 -6.88 12.81
N ARG A 132 13.79 -7.84 13.48
CA ARG A 132 13.25 -8.48 14.69
C ARG A 132 13.23 -7.56 15.91
N ARG A 133 13.97 -6.45 15.87
CA ARG A 133 14.03 -5.44 16.95
C ARG A 133 12.98 -4.34 16.80
N LEU A 134 12.15 -4.38 15.75
CA LEU A 134 11.08 -3.40 15.55
C LEU A 134 10.05 -3.49 16.69
N PRO A 135 9.49 -2.34 17.11
CA PRO A 135 8.59 -2.28 18.26
C PRO A 135 7.31 -3.08 18.01
N LEU A 136 6.70 -3.60 19.09
CA LEU A 136 5.44 -4.35 19.01
C LEU A 136 4.33 -3.58 18.28
N ARG A 137 4.31 -2.23 18.38
CA ARG A 137 3.37 -1.35 17.67
C ARG A 137 3.47 -1.51 16.15
N TYR A 138 4.68 -1.62 15.63
CA TYR A 138 4.90 -1.82 14.19
C TYR A 138 4.30 -3.16 13.74
N TRP A 139 4.54 -4.24 14.48
CA TRP A 139 4.00 -5.56 14.13
C TRP A 139 2.48 -5.63 14.22
N LEU A 140 1.88 -5.01 15.24
CA LEU A 140 0.41 -4.90 15.36
C LEU A 140 -0.19 -4.04 14.24
N LEU A 141 0.49 -2.97 13.83
CA LEU A 141 0.09 -2.13 12.70
C LEU A 141 0.15 -2.92 11.39
N VAL A 142 1.25 -3.63 11.12
CA VAL A 142 1.38 -4.48 9.93
C VAL A 142 0.31 -5.57 9.92
N LEU A 143 0.04 -6.22 11.06
CA LEU A 143 -0.99 -7.24 11.17
C LEU A 143 -2.39 -6.67 10.85
N THR A 144 -2.68 -5.47 11.33
CA THR A 144 -3.93 -4.75 11.04
C THR A 144 -4.05 -4.46 9.54
N ILE A 145 -2.98 -3.98 8.91
CA ILE A 145 -2.92 -3.74 7.45
C ILE A 145 -3.16 -5.05 6.70
N VAL A 146 -2.50 -6.15 7.09
CA VAL A 146 -2.66 -7.45 6.41
C VAL A 146 -4.12 -7.91 6.47
N PHE A 147 -4.74 -7.94 7.66
CA PHE A 147 -6.12 -8.41 7.79
C PHE A 147 -7.13 -7.52 7.05
N PHE A 148 -6.97 -6.20 7.10
CA PHE A 148 -7.86 -5.28 6.38
C PHE A 148 -7.82 -5.54 4.86
N TYR A 149 -6.62 -5.60 4.29
CA TYR A 149 -6.45 -5.75 2.85
C TYR A 149 -6.77 -7.19 2.36
N ASN A 150 -6.56 -8.20 3.21
CA ASN A 150 -6.97 -9.58 2.93
C ASN A 150 -8.49 -9.75 2.83
N GLY A 151 -9.27 -8.87 3.48
CA GLY A 151 -10.73 -8.85 3.34
C GLY A 151 -11.17 -8.13 2.06
N VAL A 152 -10.54 -6.99 1.74
CA VAL A 152 -10.97 -6.12 0.63
C VAL A 152 -10.51 -6.64 -0.73
N PHE A 153 -9.22 -6.94 -0.92
CA PHE A 153 -8.66 -7.21 -2.25
C PHE A 153 -9.20 -8.49 -2.90
N PRO A 154 -9.27 -9.65 -2.20
CA PRO A 154 -9.87 -10.85 -2.76
C PRO A 154 -11.36 -10.65 -3.08
N PHE A 155 -12.09 -9.93 -2.23
CA PHE A 155 -13.48 -9.59 -2.52
C PHE A 155 -13.60 -8.77 -3.81
N VAL A 156 -12.80 -7.71 -3.98
CA VAL A 156 -12.85 -6.88 -5.19
C VAL A 156 -12.46 -7.66 -6.45
N ALA A 157 -11.50 -8.59 -6.35
CA ALA A 157 -11.12 -9.45 -7.48
C ALA A 157 -12.28 -10.33 -7.97
N ASP A 158 -13.05 -10.90 -7.05
CA ASP A 158 -14.18 -11.78 -7.35
C ASP A 158 -15.55 -11.06 -7.41
N ALA A 159 -15.61 -9.76 -7.07
CA ALA A 159 -16.84 -9.00 -6.94
C ALA A 159 -17.66 -8.94 -8.23
N SER A 160 -17.00 -8.85 -9.39
CA SER A 160 -17.70 -8.83 -10.69
C SER A 160 -18.51 -10.11 -10.91
N LYS A 161 -17.91 -11.28 -10.62
CA LYS A 161 -18.57 -12.58 -10.75
C LYS A 161 -19.63 -12.77 -9.66
N PHE A 162 -19.35 -12.34 -8.43
CA PHE A 162 -20.34 -12.35 -7.35
C PHE A 162 -21.60 -11.56 -7.71
N ILE A 163 -21.45 -10.35 -8.26
CA ILE A 163 -22.57 -9.50 -8.67
C ILE A 163 -23.35 -10.16 -9.81
N GLN A 164 -22.66 -10.74 -10.79
CA GLN A 164 -23.30 -11.43 -11.91
C GLN A 164 -24.11 -12.66 -11.47
N ASP A 165 -23.57 -13.48 -10.56
CA ASP A 165 -24.22 -14.68 -10.06
C ASP A 165 -25.40 -14.38 -9.14
N LYS A 166 -25.29 -13.31 -8.34
CA LYS A 166 -26.29 -12.95 -7.31
C LYS A 166 -27.41 -12.03 -7.82
N TYR A 167 -27.12 -11.12 -8.74
CA TYR A 167 -28.10 -10.13 -9.22
C TYR A 167 -28.51 -10.43 -10.67
N PRO A 168 -29.78 -10.82 -10.91
CA PRO A 168 -30.26 -11.06 -12.27
C PRO A 168 -30.30 -9.76 -13.08
N GLY A 169 -29.77 -9.78 -14.30
CA GLY A 169 -29.83 -8.66 -15.25
C GLY A 169 -28.55 -7.85 -15.44
N TYR A 170 -27.46 -8.16 -14.71
CA TYR A 170 -26.16 -7.50 -14.93
C TYR A 170 -25.33 -8.22 -15.99
N SER A 171 -24.82 -7.45 -16.97
CA SER A 171 -23.80 -7.93 -17.89
C SER A 171 -22.42 -8.00 -17.20
N GLN A 172 -21.50 -8.77 -17.75
CA GLN A 172 -20.12 -8.88 -17.23
C GLN A 172 -19.44 -7.51 -17.13
N GLN A 173 -19.67 -6.64 -18.12
CA GLN A 173 -19.14 -5.28 -18.12
C GLN A 173 -19.75 -4.44 -16.99
N ALA A 174 -21.08 -4.44 -16.85
CA ALA A 174 -21.75 -3.67 -15.81
C ALA A 174 -21.31 -4.10 -14.40
N ALA A 175 -21.18 -5.41 -14.16
CA ALA A 175 -20.69 -5.93 -12.89
C ALA A 175 -19.22 -5.53 -12.61
N ALA A 176 -18.37 -5.53 -13.64
CA ALA A 176 -16.99 -5.06 -13.51
C ALA A 176 -16.90 -3.57 -13.19
N TYR A 177 -17.74 -2.71 -13.80
CA TYR A 177 -17.82 -1.29 -13.45
C TYR A 177 -18.25 -1.08 -11.98
N ILE A 178 -19.25 -1.83 -11.52
CA ILE A 178 -19.72 -1.72 -10.12
C ILE A 178 -18.66 -2.19 -9.13
N ALA A 179 -17.89 -3.23 -9.46
CA ALA A 179 -16.74 -3.66 -8.67
C ALA A 179 -15.61 -2.61 -8.68
N GLY A 180 -15.36 -1.98 -9.84
CA GLY A 180 -14.39 -0.90 -10.00
C GLY A 180 -14.73 0.37 -9.19
N ALA A 181 -16.02 0.61 -8.92
CA ALA A 181 -16.48 1.76 -8.14
C ALA A 181 -15.86 1.84 -6.73
N VAL A 182 -15.37 0.73 -6.17
CA VAL A 182 -14.60 0.72 -4.91
C VAL A 182 -13.34 1.58 -5.04
N TYR A 183 -12.62 1.48 -6.15
CA TYR A 183 -11.40 2.24 -6.38
C TYR A 183 -11.67 3.66 -6.87
N ASP A 184 -12.75 3.87 -7.63
CA ASP A 184 -13.15 5.20 -8.12
C ASP A 184 -13.65 6.10 -6.99
N SER A 185 -14.46 5.56 -6.08
CA SER A 185 -14.84 6.30 -4.87
C SER A 185 -13.61 6.62 -4.02
N SER A 186 -12.65 5.69 -3.94
CA SER A 186 -11.41 5.94 -3.21
C SER A 186 -10.51 6.99 -3.85
N LEU A 187 -10.45 7.06 -5.17
CA LEU A 187 -9.74 8.10 -5.91
C LEU A 187 -10.18 9.50 -5.46
N LEU A 188 -11.49 9.73 -5.37
CA LEU A 188 -12.05 11.03 -5.01
C LEU A 188 -11.89 11.35 -3.53
N LEU A 189 -12.05 10.35 -2.65
CA LEU A 189 -12.04 10.58 -1.21
C LEU A 189 -10.64 10.56 -0.58
N SER A 190 -9.65 9.88 -1.16
CA SER A 190 -8.35 9.66 -0.50
C SER A 190 -7.64 10.96 -0.10
N ALA A 191 -7.65 11.99 -0.97
CA ALA A 191 -7.07 13.29 -0.65
C ALA A 191 -7.84 14.01 0.47
N ALA A 192 -9.17 14.09 0.37
CA ALA A 192 -10.02 14.76 1.37
C ALA A 192 -9.91 14.09 2.76
N VAL A 193 -9.91 12.76 2.78
CA VAL A 193 -9.74 11.97 4.00
C VAL A 193 -8.33 12.12 4.57
N GLY A 194 -7.30 12.23 3.71
CA GLY A 194 -5.94 12.58 4.13
C GLY A 194 -5.89 13.90 4.88
N ILE A 195 -6.51 14.97 4.34
CA ILE A 195 -6.62 16.28 5.01
C ILE A 195 -7.34 16.14 6.36
N LEU A 196 -8.47 15.42 6.38
CA LEU A 196 -9.26 15.23 7.59
C LEU A 196 -8.44 14.53 8.69
N ILE A 197 -7.73 13.46 8.35
CA ILE A 197 -6.91 12.69 9.30
C ILE A 197 -5.72 13.53 9.79
N ASP A 198 -5.09 14.30 8.90
CA ASP A 198 -4.01 15.20 9.28
C ASP A 198 -4.48 16.36 10.19
N TYR A 199 -5.73 16.81 10.01
CA TYR A 199 -6.32 17.85 10.87
C TYR A 199 -6.78 17.31 12.24
N VAL A 200 -7.45 16.15 12.27
CA VAL A 200 -8.05 15.58 13.48
C VAL A 200 -7.03 14.79 14.32
N GLY A 201 -6.06 14.12 13.68
CA GLY A 201 -5.18 13.15 14.33
C GLY A 201 -5.92 11.83 14.64
N LEU A 202 -5.57 11.17 15.74
CA LEU A 202 -6.26 9.94 16.23
C LEU A 202 -6.28 8.79 15.21
N ARG A 203 -5.16 8.56 14.52
CA ARG A 203 -5.04 7.60 13.42
C ARG A 203 -5.41 6.18 13.85
N GLY A 204 -5.10 5.80 15.09
CA GLY A 204 -5.50 4.50 15.67
C GLY A 204 -7.01 4.34 15.82
N ILE A 205 -7.71 5.37 16.29
CA ILE A 205 -9.19 5.35 16.41
C ILE A 205 -9.85 5.30 15.05
N PHE A 206 -9.34 6.06 14.07
CA PHE A 206 -9.82 5.97 12.69
C PHE A 206 -9.61 4.58 12.10
N ALA A 207 -8.46 3.94 12.35
CA ALA A 207 -8.19 2.58 11.91
C ALA A 207 -9.19 1.56 12.51
N VAL A 208 -9.54 1.70 13.80
CA VAL A 208 -10.57 0.85 14.45
C VAL A 208 -11.95 1.14 13.86
N GLY A 209 -12.32 2.42 13.73
CA GLY A 209 -13.62 2.83 13.19
C GLY A 209 -13.85 2.33 11.77
N CYS A 210 -12.82 2.35 10.92
CA CYS A 210 -12.92 1.88 9.54
C CYS A 210 -13.03 0.36 9.44
N ALA A 211 -12.28 -0.37 10.28
CA ALA A 211 -12.42 -1.82 10.37
C ALA A 211 -13.83 -2.20 10.84
N ALA A 212 -14.37 -1.50 11.84
CA ALA A 212 -15.74 -1.72 12.32
C ALA A 212 -16.80 -1.38 11.26
N LEU A 213 -16.65 -0.28 10.53
CA LEU A 213 -17.55 0.12 9.45
C LEU A 213 -17.50 -0.80 8.22
N THR A 214 -16.45 -1.62 8.09
CA THR A 214 -16.32 -2.60 7.00
C THR A 214 -17.11 -3.88 7.29
N LEU A 215 -17.33 -4.22 8.58
CA LEU A 215 -18.11 -5.38 8.99
C LEU A 215 -19.56 -5.40 8.45
N PRO A 216 -20.36 -4.31 8.57
CA PRO A 216 -21.73 -4.30 8.05
C PRO A 216 -21.78 -4.42 6.53
N VAL A 217 -20.75 -3.96 5.81
CA VAL A 217 -20.68 -4.07 4.34
C VAL A 217 -20.66 -5.54 3.92
N PHE A 218 -19.80 -6.35 4.54
CA PHE A 218 -19.76 -7.79 4.26
C PHE A 218 -21.01 -8.51 4.74
N ALA A 219 -21.59 -8.11 5.87
CA ALA A 219 -22.86 -8.68 6.34
C ALA A 219 -24.03 -8.40 5.38
N LEU A 220 -24.17 -7.15 4.91
CA LEU A 220 -25.20 -6.76 3.93
C LEU A 220 -25.02 -7.50 2.61
N LEU A 221 -23.78 -7.62 2.12
CA LEU A 221 -23.48 -8.38 0.91
C LEU A 221 -23.72 -9.88 1.09
N ALA A 222 -23.55 -10.44 2.29
CA ALA A 222 -23.78 -11.86 2.55
C ALA A 222 -25.27 -12.22 2.64
N PHE A 223 -26.06 -11.39 3.32
CA PHE A 223 -27.43 -11.75 3.74
C PHE A 223 -28.55 -10.95 3.06
N THR A 224 -28.25 -9.84 2.38
CA THR A 224 -29.27 -8.93 1.83
C THR A 224 -29.09 -8.71 0.32
N PHE A 225 -30.17 -8.31 -0.37
CA PHE A 225 -30.19 -7.91 -1.78
C PHE A 225 -30.13 -6.38 -1.95
N VAL A 226 -29.24 -5.71 -1.23
CA VAL A 226 -29.00 -4.26 -1.41
C VAL A 226 -28.38 -4.03 -2.80
N PRO A 227 -28.66 -2.92 -3.50
CA PRO A 227 -27.98 -2.60 -4.75
C PRO A 227 -26.46 -2.68 -4.60
N PRO A 228 -25.74 -3.43 -5.45
CA PRO A 228 -24.32 -3.72 -5.25
C PRO A 228 -23.46 -2.47 -5.26
N LEU A 229 -23.89 -1.43 -5.98
CA LEU A 229 -23.24 -0.12 -6.03
C LEU A 229 -23.15 0.56 -4.66
N VAL A 230 -24.17 0.44 -3.81
CA VAL A 230 -24.16 1.04 -2.47
C VAL A 230 -23.09 0.39 -1.60
N SER A 231 -23.00 -0.94 -1.65
CA SER A 231 -22.01 -1.70 -0.89
C SER A 231 -20.59 -1.48 -1.39
N THR A 232 -20.38 -1.38 -2.71
CA THR A 232 -19.03 -1.12 -3.26
C THR A 232 -18.56 0.31 -3.00
N ILE A 233 -19.44 1.31 -3.09
CA ILE A 233 -19.11 2.69 -2.71
C ILE A 233 -18.78 2.75 -1.21
N TRP A 234 -19.59 2.13 -0.35
CA TRP A 234 -19.31 2.09 1.10
C TRP A 234 -17.93 1.44 1.35
N LEU A 235 -17.65 0.31 0.72
CA LEU A 235 -16.34 -0.36 0.84
C LEU A 235 -15.19 0.55 0.38
N GLY A 236 -15.37 1.34 -0.68
CA GLY A 236 -14.38 2.31 -1.14
C GLY A 236 -14.14 3.47 -0.16
N ILE A 237 -15.20 3.92 0.53
CA ILE A 237 -15.08 4.91 1.60
C ILE A 237 -14.24 4.34 2.75
N THR A 238 -14.56 3.15 3.27
CA THR A 238 -13.80 2.56 4.39
C THR A 238 -12.36 2.25 4.00
N TYR A 239 -12.14 1.79 2.77
CA TYR A 239 -10.81 1.58 2.20
C TYR A 239 -9.97 2.87 2.19
N SER A 240 -10.57 4.01 1.81
CA SER A 240 -9.86 5.29 1.74
C SER A 240 -9.37 5.76 3.11
N PHE A 241 -10.24 5.68 4.12
CA PHE A 241 -9.84 6.00 5.48
C PHE A 241 -8.80 5.04 6.04
N ALA A 242 -8.92 3.74 5.77
CA ALA A 242 -7.92 2.77 6.20
C ALA A 242 -6.56 3.03 5.53
N ALA A 243 -6.53 3.28 4.22
CA ALA A 243 -5.30 3.59 3.50
C ALA A 243 -4.63 4.89 4.00
N ALA A 244 -5.41 5.95 4.19
CA ALA A 244 -4.92 7.24 4.66
C ALA A 244 -4.53 7.25 6.15
N SER A 245 -5.04 6.33 6.98
CA SER A 245 -4.66 6.23 8.40
C SER A 245 -3.50 5.27 8.65
N MET A 246 -3.53 4.07 8.04
CA MET A 246 -2.64 2.97 8.42
C MET A 246 -1.23 3.10 7.80
N TRP A 247 -1.09 3.47 6.52
CA TRP A 247 0.22 3.60 5.89
C TRP A 247 1.06 4.76 6.45
N PRO A 248 0.49 5.97 6.64
CA PRO A 248 1.19 7.07 7.27
C PRO A 248 1.54 6.83 8.76
N SER A 249 1.02 5.76 9.37
CA SER A 249 1.35 5.40 10.75
C SER A 249 2.68 4.64 10.86
N ILE A 250 3.13 3.96 9.80
CA ILE A 250 4.42 3.24 9.77
C ILE A 250 5.62 4.17 10.01
N PRO A 251 5.80 5.28 9.28
CA PRO A 251 6.96 6.15 9.45
C PRO A 251 6.96 6.91 10.78
N LEU A 252 5.84 6.91 11.53
CA LEU A 252 5.75 7.49 12.87
C LEU A 252 6.23 6.53 13.97
N VAL A 253 6.26 5.21 13.70
CA VAL A 253 6.63 4.18 14.71
C VAL A 253 8.00 3.54 14.44
N VAL A 254 8.64 3.87 13.31
CA VAL A 254 9.92 3.29 12.88
C VAL A 254 10.98 4.39 12.72
N PRO A 255 12.23 4.17 13.16
CA PRO A 255 13.34 5.07 12.89
C PRO A 255 13.58 5.31 11.40
N GLN A 256 14.09 6.50 11.04
CA GLN A 256 14.33 6.89 9.65
C GLN A 256 15.31 5.94 8.93
N ALA A 257 16.36 5.47 9.62
CA ALA A 257 17.31 4.47 9.13
C ALA A 257 16.67 3.19 8.56
N SER A 258 15.58 2.71 9.17
CA SER A 258 14.93 1.43 8.80
C SER A 258 13.57 1.60 8.14
N LEU A 259 13.15 2.84 7.87
CA LEU A 259 11.84 3.18 7.30
C LEU A 259 11.59 2.50 5.96
N GLY A 260 12.59 2.50 5.06
CA GLY A 260 12.47 1.83 3.76
C GLY A 260 12.23 0.33 3.88
N THR A 261 12.99 -0.33 4.77
CA THR A 261 12.85 -1.76 5.06
C THR A 261 11.52 -2.09 5.72
N ALA A 262 11.07 -1.27 6.66
CA ALA A 262 9.79 -1.46 7.34
C ALA A 262 8.60 -1.29 6.38
N MET A 263 8.60 -0.24 5.55
CA MET A 263 7.58 -0.08 4.51
C MET A 263 7.58 -1.26 3.52
N GLY A 264 8.76 -1.66 3.06
CA GLY A 264 8.91 -2.81 2.15
C GLY A 264 8.44 -4.12 2.75
N LEU A 265 8.76 -4.38 4.02
CA LEU A 265 8.31 -5.56 4.75
C LEU A 265 6.79 -5.55 4.95
N ALA A 266 6.21 -4.43 5.36
CA ALA A 266 4.76 -4.29 5.53
C ALA A 266 4.01 -4.58 4.22
N THR A 267 4.45 -4.00 3.10
CA THR A 267 3.87 -4.28 1.78
C THR A 267 4.08 -5.73 1.36
N SER A 268 5.25 -6.32 1.61
CA SER A 268 5.52 -7.72 1.28
C SER A 268 4.60 -8.66 2.05
N MET A 269 4.43 -8.44 3.35
CA MET A 269 3.49 -9.20 4.19
C MET A 269 2.04 -9.03 3.73
N GLN A 270 1.65 -7.82 3.34
CA GLN A 270 0.34 -7.58 2.74
C GLN A 270 0.15 -8.39 1.45
N MET A 271 1.11 -8.38 0.53
CA MET A 271 1.00 -9.11 -0.75
C MET A 271 0.95 -10.62 -0.55
N ILE A 272 1.75 -11.16 0.38
CA ILE A 272 1.69 -12.58 0.77
C ILE A 272 0.32 -12.90 1.37
N GLY A 273 -0.19 -12.06 2.27
CA GLY A 273 -1.52 -12.23 2.86
C GLY A 273 -2.62 -12.27 1.81
N VAL A 274 -2.60 -11.33 0.86
CA VAL A 274 -3.60 -11.26 -0.22
C VAL A 274 -3.48 -12.48 -1.13
N GLY A 275 -2.26 -12.91 -1.45
CA GLY A 275 -2.01 -14.13 -2.23
C GLY A 275 -2.57 -15.39 -1.56
N LEU A 276 -2.31 -15.57 -0.26
CA LEU A 276 -2.87 -16.68 0.52
C LEU A 276 -4.40 -16.61 0.60
N SER A 277 -4.95 -15.42 0.80
CA SER A 277 -6.40 -15.19 0.84
C SER A 277 -7.06 -15.54 -0.50
N ASN A 278 -6.46 -15.15 -1.63
CA ASN A 278 -6.92 -15.52 -2.97
C ASN A 278 -6.88 -17.04 -3.20
N LEU A 279 -5.86 -17.75 -2.69
CA LEU A 279 -5.82 -19.22 -2.77
C LEU A 279 -6.94 -19.87 -1.96
N ILE A 280 -7.23 -19.36 -0.76
CA ILE A 280 -8.34 -19.86 0.08
C ILE A 280 -9.67 -19.60 -0.61
N VAL A 281 -9.89 -18.39 -1.13
CA VAL A 281 -11.10 -18.02 -1.88
C VAL A 281 -11.26 -18.90 -3.13
N GLY A 282 -10.17 -19.10 -3.88
CA GLY A 282 -10.14 -19.99 -5.03
C GLY A 282 -10.51 -21.43 -4.67
N HIS A 283 -10.08 -21.92 -3.51
CA HIS A 283 -10.48 -23.24 -3.01
C HIS A 283 -11.96 -23.30 -2.60
N ILE A 284 -12.49 -22.26 -1.96
CA ILE A 284 -13.90 -22.17 -1.56
C ILE A 284 -14.83 -22.11 -2.78
N LEU A 285 -14.43 -21.33 -3.80
CA LEU A 285 -15.22 -21.12 -5.02
C LEU A 285 -14.99 -22.23 -6.06
N GLY A 286 -13.83 -22.89 -6.04
CA GLY A 286 -13.37 -23.83 -7.08
C GLY A 286 -14.33 -25.01 -7.33
N THR A 287 -14.86 -25.09 -8.54
CA THR A 287 -15.69 -26.21 -9.02
C THR A 287 -14.82 -27.19 -9.81
N LYS A 288 -15.00 -28.50 -9.59
CA LYS A 288 -14.34 -29.55 -10.41
C LYS A 288 -15.01 -29.76 -11.77
N SER A 289 -16.14 -29.11 -12.01
CA SER A 289 -16.95 -29.26 -13.23
C SER A 289 -17.29 -27.89 -13.77
N SER A 290 -17.34 -27.82 -15.11
CA SER A 290 -17.65 -26.66 -15.95
C SER A 290 -19.08 -26.13 -15.77
N GLU A 291 -19.49 -25.80 -14.55
CA GLU A 291 -20.75 -25.11 -14.28
C GLU A 291 -20.55 -23.60 -14.45
N LEU A 292 -21.33 -22.99 -15.35
CA LEU A 292 -21.25 -21.57 -15.69
C LEU A 292 -21.64 -20.63 -14.52
N LYS A 293 -22.32 -21.15 -13.49
CA LYS A 293 -22.79 -20.37 -12.33
C LYS A 293 -22.34 -21.01 -11.03
N ILE A 294 -21.67 -20.23 -10.17
CA ILE A 294 -21.25 -20.71 -8.86
C ILE A 294 -22.46 -20.65 -7.91
N PRO A 295 -22.77 -21.72 -7.17
CA PRO A 295 -23.93 -21.72 -6.29
C PRO A 295 -23.75 -20.73 -5.13
N LEU A 296 -24.81 -19.99 -4.80
CA LEU A 296 -24.85 -18.91 -3.81
C LEU A 296 -24.29 -19.29 -2.43
N TRP A 297 -24.41 -20.55 -2.02
CA TRP A 297 -23.91 -21.02 -0.73
C TRP A 297 -22.38 -20.96 -0.62
N ARG A 298 -21.64 -21.11 -1.74
CA ARG A 298 -20.17 -20.96 -1.77
C ARG A 298 -19.77 -19.51 -1.63
N TRP A 299 -20.51 -18.62 -2.27
CA TRP A 299 -20.38 -17.18 -2.07
C TRP A 299 -20.63 -16.81 -0.61
N GLN A 300 -21.65 -17.38 0.05
CA GLN A 300 -21.85 -17.19 1.48
C GLN A 300 -20.65 -17.67 2.32
N ARG A 301 -20.05 -18.81 2.00
CA ARG A 301 -18.81 -19.28 2.67
C ARG A 301 -17.63 -18.33 2.48
N MET A 302 -17.44 -17.81 1.28
CA MET A 302 -16.43 -16.79 1.01
C MET A 302 -16.70 -15.54 1.85
N MET A 303 -17.96 -15.08 1.93
CA MET A 303 -18.32 -13.90 2.72
C MET A 303 -18.11 -14.12 4.22
N ILE A 304 -18.38 -15.31 4.75
CA ILE A 304 -18.07 -15.67 6.15
C ILE A 304 -16.56 -15.61 6.40
N PHE A 305 -15.74 -16.10 5.47
CA PHE A 305 -14.28 -15.99 5.57
C PHE A 305 -13.80 -14.52 5.55
N MET A 306 -14.40 -13.65 4.72
CA MET A 306 -14.10 -12.21 4.73
C MET A 306 -14.54 -11.54 6.03
N LEU A 307 -15.70 -11.93 6.57
CA LEU A 307 -16.19 -11.44 7.85
C LEU A 307 -15.25 -11.85 9.00
N ALA A 308 -14.75 -13.09 9.00
CA ALA A 308 -13.76 -13.56 9.97
C ALA A 308 -12.46 -12.75 9.89
N ASN A 309 -11.95 -12.45 8.69
CA ASN A 309 -10.79 -11.57 8.50
C ASN A 309 -11.05 -10.15 9.02
N THR A 310 -12.27 -9.63 8.82
CA THR A 310 -12.65 -8.30 9.30
C THR A 310 -12.71 -8.27 10.83
N ILE A 311 -13.22 -9.31 11.48
CA ILE A 311 -13.22 -9.44 12.94
C ILE A 311 -11.78 -9.51 13.47
N ALA A 312 -10.90 -10.29 12.82
CA ALA A 312 -9.48 -10.35 13.17
C ALA A 312 -8.80 -8.98 13.00
N CYS A 313 -9.15 -8.23 11.96
CA CYS A 313 -8.69 -6.86 11.75
C CYS A 313 -9.12 -5.93 12.90
N ILE A 314 -10.38 -6.02 13.34
CA ILE A 314 -10.90 -5.23 14.46
C ILE A 314 -10.13 -5.58 15.75
N ALA A 315 -9.92 -6.86 16.03
CA ALA A 315 -9.18 -7.31 17.20
C ALA A 315 -7.71 -6.83 17.18
N ALA A 316 -7.05 -6.90 16.03
CA ALA A 316 -5.69 -6.38 15.84
C ALA A 316 -5.62 -4.85 16.01
N SER A 317 -6.60 -4.13 15.46
CA SER A 317 -6.67 -2.66 15.53
C SER A 317 -6.97 -2.15 16.95
N ILE A 318 -7.82 -2.86 17.69
CA ILE A 318 -8.07 -2.60 19.12
C ILE A 318 -6.80 -2.87 19.92
N SER A 319 -6.15 -4.02 19.70
CA SER A 319 -4.87 -4.34 20.35
C SER A 319 -3.81 -3.28 20.10
N LEU A 320 -3.68 -2.81 18.85
CA LEU A 320 -2.80 -1.71 18.48
C LEU A 320 -3.14 -0.43 19.26
N SER A 321 -4.42 -0.07 19.33
CA SER A 321 -4.88 1.14 20.02
C SER A 321 -4.63 1.08 21.54
N VAL A 322 -4.78 -0.10 22.16
CA VAL A 322 -4.49 -0.33 23.58
C VAL A 322 -2.99 -0.24 23.85
N VAL A 323 -2.16 -0.89 23.02
CA VAL A 323 -0.70 -0.86 23.17
C VAL A 323 -0.15 0.55 22.92
N ASP A 324 -0.70 1.27 21.94
CA ASP A 324 -0.30 2.66 21.67
C ASP A 324 -0.64 3.57 22.87
N LYS A 325 -1.83 3.44 23.46
CA LYS A 325 -2.18 4.17 24.70
C LYS A 325 -1.22 3.88 25.84
N LYS A 326 -0.80 2.61 26.01
CA LYS A 326 0.12 2.22 27.09
C LYS A 326 1.54 2.73 26.92
N GLN A 327 1.95 3.06 25.70
CA GLN A 327 3.34 3.43 25.40
C GLN A 327 3.49 4.90 24.95
N GLY A 328 2.57 5.79 25.34
CA GLY A 328 2.70 7.23 25.12
C GLY A 328 1.85 7.83 23.99
N GLY A 329 0.98 7.04 23.36
CA GLY A 329 -0.11 7.54 22.52
C GLY A 329 0.32 8.23 21.22
N THR A 330 1.46 7.85 20.64
CA THR A 330 2.03 8.50 19.44
C THR A 330 1.05 8.48 18.25
N LEU A 331 0.26 7.41 18.10
CA LEU A 331 -0.75 7.29 17.03
C LEU A 331 -2.09 7.93 17.39
N ASN A 332 -2.40 8.02 18.68
CA ASN A 332 -3.67 8.54 19.23
C ASN A 332 -3.57 9.96 19.79
N ARG A 333 -2.48 10.68 19.54
CA ARG A 333 -2.30 12.05 20.04
C ARG A 333 -3.19 13.02 19.26
N THR A 334 -4.17 13.61 19.92
CA THR A 334 -4.97 14.72 19.36
C THR A 334 -4.18 16.02 19.46
N ARG A 335 -4.20 16.84 18.41
CA ARG A 335 -3.42 18.10 18.32
C ARG A 335 -3.73 19.12 19.44
N LYS A 336 -4.85 19.00 20.16
CA LYS A 336 -5.15 19.86 21.33
C LYS A 336 -4.26 19.61 22.57
N GLY A 337 -3.39 18.58 22.57
CA GLY A 337 -2.49 18.27 23.69
C GLY A 337 -1.00 18.13 23.32
N ALA A 338 -0.60 18.59 22.13
CA ALA A 338 0.81 18.75 21.80
C ALA A 338 1.21 20.20 22.12
N PRO A 339 2.14 20.45 23.05
CA PRO A 339 2.86 21.71 23.04
C PRO A 339 3.36 21.93 21.62
N VAL A 340 3.19 23.15 21.13
CA VAL A 340 3.88 23.61 19.93
C VAL A 340 5.36 23.64 20.31
N GLU A 341 6.04 22.50 20.26
CA GLU A 341 7.47 22.54 19.98
C GLU A 341 7.55 23.00 18.53
N GLN A 342 7.71 24.31 18.38
CA GLN A 342 8.48 24.85 17.28
C GLN A 342 9.75 23.98 17.24
N GLU A 343 9.88 23.10 16.26
CA GLU A 343 11.20 22.71 15.75
C GLU A 343 11.81 23.98 15.16
N GLU A 344 12.25 24.85 16.06
CA GLU A 344 13.11 25.97 15.78
C GLU A 344 14.41 25.35 15.30
N ARG A 345 14.81 25.66 14.05
CA ARG A 345 16.16 25.41 13.58
C ARG A 345 17.11 26.20 14.50
N ALA A 346 17.56 25.60 15.59
CA ALA A 346 18.65 26.12 16.40
C ALA A 346 19.95 25.38 15.98
N PRO A 347 20.96 26.10 15.48
CA PRO A 347 22.29 25.55 15.25
C PRO A 347 23.06 25.51 16.58
N ALA A 348 23.95 24.52 16.69
CA ALA A 348 24.96 24.35 17.74
C ALA A 348 24.46 23.83 19.11
N ASP A 349 24.78 22.56 19.37
CA ASP A 349 25.42 22.18 20.63
C ASP A 349 26.63 21.30 20.29
N ALA A 350 27.78 21.95 20.21
CA ALA A 350 29.07 21.31 20.32
C ALA A 350 29.37 21.13 21.81
N ALA A 351 29.30 19.89 22.30
CA ALA A 351 29.96 19.49 23.53
C ALA A 351 30.66 18.15 23.28
N PRO A 352 32.01 18.08 23.36
CA PRO A 352 32.73 16.83 23.18
C PRO A 352 32.64 16.01 24.47
N LEU A 353 32.05 14.82 24.37
CA LEU A 353 32.17 13.76 25.37
C LEU A 353 33.51 13.04 25.13
N LEU A 354 34.52 13.35 25.95
CA LEU A 354 35.70 12.51 26.18
C LEU A 354 36.05 12.59 27.68
N ASP A 355 35.35 11.79 28.48
CA ASP A 355 35.95 11.20 29.67
C ASP A 355 36.16 9.73 29.32
N ASP A 356 37.41 9.35 29.06
CA ASP A 356 37.85 7.96 29.14
C ASP A 356 39.11 7.92 30.00
N GLU A 357 39.03 7.07 31.01
CA GLU A 357 39.99 6.82 32.05
C GLU A 357 41.35 6.37 31.48
N THR A 358 42.41 7.09 31.87
CA THR A 358 43.74 6.49 31.98
C THR A 358 44.25 6.67 33.41
N GLY A 359 43.88 5.76 34.31
CA GLY A 359 44.85 5.25 35.29
C GLY A 359 45.84 4.39 34.49
N THR A 360 47.15 4.42 34.71
CA THR A 360 47.84 4.09 35.97
C THR A 360 49.35 4.40 35.80
N GLU A 361 50.01 4.67 36.93
CA GLU A 361 51.43 4.44 37.23
C GLU A 361 52.53 5.39 36.71
N GLY A 362 53.33 5.87 37.66
CA GLY A 362 54.67 6.42 37.40
C GLY A 362 55.13 7.47 38.40
N SER A 363 55.35 7.06 39.66
CA SER A 363 56.18 7.83 40.60
C SER A 363 57.62 7.97 40.08
N VAL A 364 58.28 9.04 40.53
CA VAL A 364 59.65 9.08 41.10
C VAL A 364 60.31 10.42 40.74
N SER A 365 60.49 11.21 41.81
CA SER A 365 61.55 12.20 42.09
C SER A 365 61.65 13.47 41.26
#